data_AF-A0A4Y7PS97-F1
#
_entry.id   AF-A0A4Y7PS97-F1
#
_cell.length_a   1.000
_cell.length_b   1.000
_cell.length_c   1.000
_cell.angle_alpha   90.00
_cell.angle_beta   90.00
_cell.angle_gamma   90.00
#
_symmetry.space_group_name_H-M   'P 1'
#
loop_
_entity.id
_entity.type
_entity.pdbx_description
1 polymer ?
#
loop_
_entity_poly.entity_id
_entity_poly.type
_entity_poly.pdbx_seq_one_letter_code
_entity_poly.pdbx_strand_id
1 'polypeptide(L)'
;MEAFVGKPTPARHRTRKNCACENCRNDRSLGCTNPHKCRNAAKKTLDALHPKWDPRILEIDDGLDLTPEKEAENASARKEDGPIIFDPSVRTTGSLKEGFRVFVCREALSNYPAYRPRPPVPIEDAVKVYTDGSCTNNGDEDAKAGSGVWYAPNDERNTAVRLPGPNQTNNAGETAAVLIAAQKTQIMAPLHIMSDSTYVIDGLTENLHAWEDRGWIGVSNKDLMQATAARLRLRGNITIFQKVKGHSGDVGNDGADREAAKGAEKETADDIDLTVPKNFVISGAKLSKMTQALLYKGIMERKTRTIRRGTTICLDMTRYAVQEISKSLPTDSKIWHAIRSPDISRNIRAFLWRCMHRAQRCGEWWHNIPNYEHRADCHVCETTESMEHILTECNVSGQETIWNLVEFILQLKKIPWKRPTIGSLLGCGLVDIRDEEGKRKTGATRLYRIVVSESMHLVWKLRCEWRISRGADPERVHTVNEIQTRWLKALDTRLRLDGLMTDKRRYGSKALSLNRVRKTWEGVLQDDHRLPDTWPRYTEGLVGIGVARPPGRNR
;
A
#
# COMPACT_ATOMS: atom_id res chain seq x y z
N MET A 1 36.83 21.50 -17.61
CA MET A 1 38.08 21.20 -16.87
C MET A 1 38.89 20.11 -17.54
N GLU A 2 38.26 19.01 -17.97
CA GLU A 2 38.92 17.94 -18.72
C GLU A 2 39.61 18.44 -20.00
N ALA A 3 38.88 19.13 -20.89
CA ALA A 3 39.44 19.76 -22.10
C ALA A 3 40.57 20.78 -21.83
N PHE A 4 40.66 21.29 -20.59
CA PHE A 4 41.63 22.29 -20.15
C PHE A 4 42.91 21.65 -19.57
N VAL A 5 42.80 20.48 -18.93
CA VAL A 5 43.92 19.74 -18.32
C VAL A 5 44.46 18.64 -19.23
N GLY A 6 43.57 17.97 -20.00
CA GLY A 6 43.88 16.80 -20.83
C GLY A 6 44.63 17.10 -22.13
N LYS A 7 44.59 18.34 -22.64
CA LYS A 7 45.41 18.72 -23.81
C LYS A 7 46.89 18.72 -23.44
N PRO A 8 47.78 18.02 -24.17
CA PRO A 8 49.22 18.03 -23.90
C PRO A 8 49.75 19.46 -23.75
N THR A 9 50.64 19.70 -22.78
CA THR A 9 51.31 21.00 -22.70
C THR A 9 52.18 21.20 -23.94
N PRO A 10 52.01 22.30 -24.70
CA PRO A 10 52.85 22.57 -25.87
C PRO A 10 54.32 22.64 -25.47
N ALA A 11 55.24 22.23 -26.36
CA ALA A 11 56.69 22.24 -26.08
C ALA A 11 57.24 23.61 -25.63
N ARG A 12 56.61 24.71 -26.06
CA ARG A 12 56.97 26.09 -25.68
C ARG A 12 56.36 26.56 -24.34
N HIS A 13 55.69 25.68 -23.60
CA HIS A 13 55.10 26.03 -22.32
C HIS A 13 56.17 26.34 -21.25
N ARG A 14 55.85 27.29 -20.36
CA ARG A 14 56.70 27.73 -19.24
C ARG A 14 55.84 27.89 -17.99
N THR A 15 56.36 27.51 -16.83
CA THR A 15 55.69 27.55 -15.52
C THR A 15 55.57 28.97 -14.93
N ARG A 16 55.03 29.92 -15.72
CA ARG A 16 54.93 31.34 -15.37
C ARG A 16 53.62 31.98 -15.85
N LYS A 17 53.22 33.09 -15.21
CA LYS A 17 51.97 33.83 -15.47
C LYS A 17 51.81 34.25 -16.94
N ASN A 18 52.90 34.69 -17.58
CA ASN A 18 52.96 35.24 -18.94
C ASN A 18 53.51 34.23 -19.97
N CYS A 19 53.24 32.93 -19.80
CA CYS A 19 53.63 31.92 -20.78
C CYS A 19 53.14 32.29 -22.20
N ALA A 20 54.03 32.25 -23.19
CA ALA A 20 53.76 32.67 -24.56
C ALA A 20 53.15 31.56 -25.45
N CYS A 21 52.87 30.38 -24.88
CA CYS A 21 52.21 29.31 -25.63
C CYS A 21 50.78 29.74 -26.01
N GLU A 22 50.27 29.18 -27.11
CA GLU A 22 48.97 29.52 -27.68
C GLU A 22 47.83 29.32 -26.67
N ASN A 23 47.79 28.18 -25.98
CA ASN A 23 46.79 27.89 -24.95
C ASN A 23 46.76 28.98 -23.86
N CYS A 24 47.91 29.34 -23.29
CA CYS A 24 47.97 30.37 -22.26
C CYS A 24 47.66 31.78 -22.80
N ARG A 25 47.87 32.07 -24.09
CA ARG A 25 47.43 33.34 -24.70
C ARG A 25 45.91 33.39 -24.81
N ASN A 26 45.29 32.31 -25.29
CA ASN A 26 43.83 32.20 -25.42
C ASN A 26 43.14 32.27 -24.06
N ASP A 27 43.69 31.61 -23.03
CA ASP A 27 43.14 31.68 -21.68
C ASP A 27 43.21 33.11 -21.10
N ARG A 28 44.30 33.85 -21.40
CA ARG A 28 44.42 35.26 -20.99
C ARG A 28 43.46 36.18 -21.74
N SER A 29 43.19 35.95 -23.04
CA SER A 29 42.19 36.74 -23.77
C SER A 29 40.77 36.50 -23.26
N LEU A 30 40.51 35.37 -22.60
CA LEU A 30 39.27 35.09 -21.88
C LEU A 30 39.25 35.63 -20.43
N GLY A 31 40.26 36.41 -20.03
CA GLY A 31 40.31 37.08 -18.72
C GLY A 31 41.07 36.33 -17.62
N CYS A 32 41.70 35.18 -17.90
CA CYS A 32 42.49 34.48 -16.89
C CYS A 32 43.82 35.19 -16.59
N THR A 33 44.07 35.57 -15.33
CA THR A 33 45.31 36.28 -14.98
C THR A 33 46.55 35.37 -14.91
N ASN A 34 46.39 34.08 -14.62
CA ASN A 34 47.49 33.11 -14.55
C ASN A 34 47.04 31.72 -15.03
N PRO A 35 47.06 31.47 -16.35
CA PRO A 35 46.59 30.22 -16.93
C PRO A 35 47.31 28.98 -16.39
N HIS A 36 48.62 29.07 -16.12
CA HIS A 36 49.38 27.95 -15.56
C HIS A 36 48.91 27.57 -14.16
N LYS A 37 48.69 28.55 -13.28
CA LYS A 37 48.17 28.31 -11.92
C LYS A 37 46.75 27.75 -11.97
N CYS A 38 45.89 28.30 -12.84
CA CYS A 38 44.54 27.78 -13.07
C CYS A 38 44.55 26.34 -13.57
N ARG A 39 45.45 25.99 -14.50
CA ARG A 39 45.62 24.62 -15.00
C ARG A 39 46.11 23.67 -13.92
N ASN A 40 47.09 24.07 -13.11
CA ASN A 40 47.57 23.25 -11.99
C ASN A 40 46.49 23.05 -10.93
N ALA A 41 45.70 24.10 -10.63
CA ALA A 41 44.56 23.99 -9.72
C ALA A 41 43.50 23.02 -10.28
N ALA A 42 43.12 23.17 -11.55
CA ALA A 42 42.20 22.25 -12.22
C ALA A 42 42.74 20.81 -12.25
N LYS A 43 44.04 20.62 -12.53
CA LYS A 43 44.70 19.31 -12.47
C LYS A 43 44.63 18.71 -11.07
N LYS A 44 44.99 19.47 -10.04
CA LYS A 44 44.90 19.03 -8.64
C LYS A 44 43.47 18.65 -8.25
N THR A 45 42.47 19.40 -8.72
CA THR A 45 41.06 19.07 -8.50
C THR A 45 40.68 17.77 -9.18
N LEU A 46 41.04 17.58 -10.47
CA LEU A 46 40.76 16.34 -11.20
C LEU A 46 41.49 15.13 -10.61
N ASP A 47 42.77 15.29 -10.21
CA ASP A 47 43.58 14.25 -9.55
C ASP A 47 43.02 13.86 -8.18
N ALA A 48 42.21 14.71 -7.55
CA ALA A 48 41.52 14.42 -6.29
C ALA A 48 40.14 13.76 -6.49
N LEU A 49 39.63 13.68 -7.72
CA LEU A 49 38.37 12.99 -8.00
C LEU A 49 38.57 11.48 -7.89
N HIS A 50 37.66 10.82 -7.20
CA HIS A 50 37.62 9.36 -7.21
C HIS A 50 37.29 8.85 -8.62
N PRO A 51 37.81 7.69 -9.06
CA PRO A 51 37.53 7.10 -10.37
C PRO A 51 36.10 7.26 -10.92
N LYS A 52 35.06 7.03 -10.11
CA LYS A 52 33.65 7.21 -10.51
C LYS A 52 33.28 8.61 -10.99
N TRP A 53 33.97 9.63 -10.50
CA TRP A 53 33.69 11.03 -10.80
C TRP A 53 34.77 11.65 -11.68
N ASP A 54 35.82 10.89 -12.02
CA ASP A 54 36.91 11.38 -12.83
C ASP A 54 36.51 11.35 -14.32
N PRO A 55 36.27 12.51 -14.95
CA PRO A 55 35.82 12.57 -16.34
C PRO A 55 36.90 12.10 -17.32
N ARG A 56 38.15 11.92 -16.87
CA ARG A 56 39.26 11.44 -17.71
C ARG A 56 39.24 9.93 -17.90
N ILE A 57 38.51 9.21 -17.06
CA ILE A 57 38.35 7.77 -17.22
C ILE A 57 37.35 7.57 -18.35
N LEU A 58 37.84 7.04 -19.48
CA LEU A 58 37.00 6.66 -20.60
C LEU A 58 35.90 5.72 -20.10
N GLU A 59 34.66 6.13 -20.34
CA GLU A 59 33.53 5.26 -20.07
C GLU A 59 33.66 3.98 -20.89
N ILE A 60 33.52 2.85 -20.21
CA ILE A 60 33.53 1.54 -20.84
C ILE A 60 32.14 1.37 -21.46
N ASP A 61 31.99 1.68 -22.75
CA ASP A 61 30.77 1.38 -23.51
C ASP A 61 30.72 -0.11 -23.85
N ASP A 62 29.89 -0.83 -23.13
CA ASP A 62 29.66 -2.27 -23.31
C ASP A 62 28.46 -2.59 -24.22
N GLY A 63 27.82 -1.58 -24.82
CA GLY A 63 26.74 -1.75 -25.79
C GLY A 63 25.40 -2.21 -25.20
N LEU A 64 25.26 -2.24 -23.87
CA LEU A 64 24.06 -2.73 -23.19
C LEU A 64 23.07 -1.62 -22.79
N ASP A 65 23.55 -0.38 -22.61
CA ASP A 65 22.67 0.76 -22.34
C ASP A 65 21.71 0.97 -23.53
N LEU A 66 20.43 1.26 -23.28
CA LEU A 66 19.48 1.45 -24.37
C LEU A 66 19.80 2.72 -25.17
N THR A 67 19.83 2.58 -26.49
CA THR A 67 19.85 3.72 -27.41
C THR A 67 18.43 4.26 -27.59
N PRO A 68 18.25 5.53 -28.00
CA PRO A 68 16.91 6.07 -28.29
C PRO A 68 16.11 5.26 -29.33
N GLU A 69 16.82 4.60 -30.26
CA GLU A 69 16.23 3.68 -31.23
C GLU A 69 15.67 2.42 -30.54
N LYS A 70 16.47 1.75 -29.69
CA LYS A 70 16.01 0.60 -28.91
C LYS A 70 14.92 0.96 -27.89
N GLU A 71 14.92 2.18 -27.35
CA GLU A 71 13.82 2.68 -26.53
C GLU A 71 12.51 2.77 -27.34
N ALA A 72 12.58 3.24 -28.59
CA ALA A 72 11.42 3.30 -29.49
C ALA A 72 10.95 1.90 -29.94
N GLU A 73 11.89 0.97 -30.15
CA GLU A 73 11.58 -0.44 -30.40
C GLU A 73 10.88 -1.06 -29.19
N ASN A 74 11.41 -0.90 -27.98
CA ASN A 74 10.77 -1.34 -26.73
C ASN A 74 9.36 -0.74 -26.57
N ALA A 75 9.17 0.53 -26.90
CA ALA A 75 7.86 1.18 -26.85
C ALA A 75 6.87 0.60 -27.88
N SER A 76 7.36 0.13 -29.02
CA SER A 76 6.54 -0.54 -30.04
C SER A 76 6.24 -1.98 -29.63
N ALA A 77 7.25 -2.75 -29.21
CA ALA A 77 7.11 -4.12 -28.72
C ALA A 77 6.10 -4.21 -27.56
N ARG A 78 6.11 -3.24 -26.65
CA ARG A 78 5.12 -3.17 -25.55
C ARG A 78 3.67 -3.12 -26.02
N LYS A 79 3.37 -2.47 -27.16
CA LYS A 79 2.00 -2.41 -27.69
C LYS A 79 1.53 -3.73 -28.27
N GLU A 80 2.47 -4.60 -28.65
CA GLU A 80 2.24 -5.88 -29.31
C GLU A 80 2.52 -7.07 -28.38
N ASP A 81 2.74 -6.83 -27.08
CA ASP A 81 3.21 -7.82 -26.09
C ASP A 81 4.49 -8.58 -26.56
N GLY A 82 5.34 -7.89 -27.34
CA GLY A 82 6.62 -8.37 -27.82
C GLY A 82 7.74 -8.32 -26.78
N PRO A 83 8.95 -8.82 -27.13
CA PRO A 83 10.11 -8.81 -26.24
C PRO A 83 10.61 -7.38 -25.99
N ILE A 84 10.93 -7.08 -24.73
CA ILE A 84 11.39 -5.78 -24.23
C ILE A 84 12.78 -5.93 -23.63
N ILE A 85 13.75 -5.19 -24.14
CA ILE A 85 15.12 -5.20 -23.64
C ILE A 85 15.20 -4.36 -22.35
N PHE A 86 15.77 -4.92 -21.29
CA PHE A 86 16.03 -4.21 -20.05
C PHE A 86 17.09 -3.12 -20.25
N ASP A 87 16.87 -1.92 -19.68
CA ASP A 87 17.88 -0.87 -19.65
C ASP A 87 18.74 -0.95 -18.38
N PRO A 88 20.01 -1.36 -18.48
CA PRO A 88 20.88 -1.46 -17.33
C PRO A 88 21.53 -0.12 -16.94
N SER A 89 21.20 0.99 -17.60
CA SER A 89 21.79 2.31 -17.32
C SER A 89 21.52 2.77 -15.88
N VAL A 90 22.56 3.33 -15.25
CA VAL A 90 22.51 4.01 -13.93
C VAL A 90 22.90 5.48 -14.04
N ARG A 91 22.98 6.01 -15.26
CA ARG A 91 23.53 7.33 -15.56
C ARG A 91 22.53 8.41 -15.17
N THR A 92 23.04 9.52 -14.65
CA THR A 92 22.26 10.75 -14.50
C THR A 92 22.70 11.75 -15.57
N THR A 93 21.80 12.09 -16.47
CA THR A 93 22.02 13.06 -17.54
C THR A 93 21.36 14.40 -17.20
N GLY A 94 21.80 15.49 -17.84
CA GLY A 94 21.23 16.82 -17.68
C GLY A 94 22.09 17.78 -16.86
N SER A 95 21.46 18.79 -16.25
CA SER A 95 22.17 19.81 -15.48
C SER A 95 22.47 19.36 -14.04
N LEU A 96 23.33 20.10 -13.34
CA LEU A 96 23.74 19.78 -11.97
C LEU A 96 22.56 19.55 -11.00
N LYS A 97 21.42 20.20 -11.26
CA LYS A 97 20.20 20.03 -10.44
C LYS A 97 19.65 18.59 -10.46
N GLU A 98 19.86 17.84 -11.55
CA GLU A 98 19.42 16.45 -11.69
C GLU A 98 20.29 15.47 -10.89
N GLY A 99 21.47 15.92 -10.45
CA GLY A 99 22.39 15.14 -9.61
C GLY A 99 22.14 15.25 -8.10
N PHE A 100 21.40 16.26 -7.62
CA PHE A 100 21.12 16.40 -6.19
C PHE A 100 20.06 15.41 -5.74
N ARG A 101 20.35 14.63 -4.69
CA ARG A 101 19.41 13.67 -4.10
C ARG A 101 19.23 13.88 -2.60
N VAL A 102 18.02 13.62 -2.10
CA VAL A 102 17.65 13.59 -0.68
C VAL A 102 17.37 12.17 -0.23
N PHE A 103 17.34 11.92 1.09
CA PHE A 103 17.15 10.59 1.67
C PHE A 103 18.18 9.54 1.21
N VAL A 104 19.39 9.97 0.89
CA VAL A 104 20.49 9.10 0.48
C VAL A 104 20.93 8.23 1.66
N CYS A 105 20.98 6.91 1.43
CA CYS A 105 21.56 5.95 2.37
C CYS A 105 23.08 5.96 2.19
N ARG A 106 23.81 6.33 3.25
CA ARG A 106 25.28 6.49 3.21
C ARG A 106 25.97 5.15 2.99
N GLU A 107 25.39 4.08 3.52
CA GLU A 107 25.88 2.72 3.43
C GLU A 107 25.84 2.18 1.99
N ALA A 108 24.92 2.68 1.17
CA ALA A 108 24.76 2.31 -0.24
C ALA A 108 25.70 3.09 -1.19
N LEU A 109 26.46 4.06 -0.68
CA LEU A 109 27.38 4.82 -1.53
C LEU A 109 28.57 3.96 -1.95
N SER A 110 28.88 4.01 -3.24
CA SER A 110 30.09 3.44 -3.82
C SER A 110 30.84 4.51 -4.57
N ASN A 111 32.16 4.50 -4.39
CA ASN A 111 33.08 5.31 -5.17
C ASN A 111 33.54 4.60 -6.46
N TYR A 112 33.16 3.34 -6.67
CA TYR A 112 33.51 2.60 -7.89
C TYR A 112 32.41 2.79 -8.97
N PRO A 113 32.80 2.93 -10.25
CA PRO A 113 31.86 2.88 -11.36
C PRO A 113 31.09 1.56 -11.43
N ALA A 114 29.92 1.59 -12.07
CA ALA A 114 29.07 0.42 -12.31
C ALA A 114 29.60 -0.42 -13.49
N TYR A 115 30.82 -0.93 -13.39
CA TYR A 115 31.43 -1.74 -14.46
C TYR A 115 30.79 -3.12 -14.52
N ARG A 116 30.29 -3.46 -15.72
CA ARG A 116 29.76 -4.79 -16.05
C ARG A 116 30.89 -5.66 -16.61
N PRO A 117 30.95 -6.96 -16.28
CA PRO A 117 31.89 -7.85 -16.93
C PRO A 117 31.45 -8.05 -18.39
N ARG A 118 32.39 -8.25 -19.32
CA ARG A 118 32.05 -8.53 -20.73
C ARG A 118 32.34 -10.00 -21.04
N PRO A 119 31.48 -10.67 -21.83
CA PRO A 119 31.81 -12.01 -22.31
C PRO A 119 32.99 -11.90 -23.30
N PRO A 120 33.98 -12.81 -23.22
CA PRO A 120 35.09 -12.84 -24.17
C PRO A 120 34.64 -13.20 -25.60
N VAL A 121 33.49 -13.87 -25.73
CA VAL A 121 32.84 -14.24 -27.00
C VAL A 121 31.33 -13.98 -26.85
N PRO A 122 30.66 -13.36 -27.84
CA PRO A 122 29.21 -13.23 -27.83
C PRO A 122 28.54 -14.60 -27.69
N ILE A 123 27.81 -14.83 -26.61
CA ILE A 123 26.88 -15.96 -26.48
C ILE A 123 25.55 -15.46 -27.03
N GLU A 124 25.03 -16.07 -28.08
CA GLU A 124 23.81 -15.62 -28.76
C GLU A 124 22.54 -16.29 -28.22
N ASP A 125 22.64 -17.55 -27.79
CA ASP A 125 21.49 -18.31 -27.29
C ASP A 125 21.06 -17.81 -25.91
N ALA A 126 19.89 -17.17 -25.86
CA ALA A 126 19.32 -16.70 -24.62
C ALA A 126 18.80 -17.85 -23.77
N VAL A 127 19.18 -17.86 -22.50
CA VAL A 127 18.60 -18.75 -21.50
C VAL A 127 17.16 -18.31 -21.26
N LYS A 128 16.21 -19.07 -21.83
CA LYS A 128 14.78 -18.86 -21.61
C LYS A 128 14.38 -19.38 -20.23
N VAL A 129 13.70 -18.55 -19.45
CA VAL A 129 13.21 -18.89 -18.11
C VAL A 129 11.83 -18.30 -17.91
N TYR A 130 10.95 -19.06 -17.27
CA TYR A 130 9.61 -18.66 -16.90
C TYR A 130 9.57 -18.35 -15.41
N THR A 131 8.88 -17.27 -15.04
CA THR A 131 8.81 -16.79 -13.67
C THR A 131 7.39 -16.41 -13.29
N ASP A 132 6.97 -16.87 -12.11
CA ASP A 132 5.64 -16.60 -11.58
C ASP A 132 5.66 -16.42 -10.05
N GLY A 133 4.60 -15.85 -9.49
CA GLY A 133 4.37 -15.70 -8.06
C GLY A 133 2.94 -16.08 -7.69
N SER A 134 2.80 -16.70 -6.53
CA SER A 134 1.52 -17.12 -5.97
C SER A 134 1.39 -16.59 -4.55
N CYS A 135 0.17 -16.28 -4.13
CA CYS A 135 -0.10 -15.86 -2.76
C CYS A 135 -1.47 -16.33 -2.27
N THR A 136 -1.49 -17.19 -1.26
CA THR A 136 -2.74 -17.52 -0.55
C THR A 136 -3.09 -16.38 0.41
N ASN A 137 -4.40 -16.16 0.62
CA ASN A 137 -4.93 -15.10 1.49
C ASN A 137 -4.33 -13.70 1.21
N ASN A 138 -4.09 -13.38 -0.07
CA ASN A 138 -3.39 -12.16 -0.46
C ASN A 138 -3.98 -10.88 0.17
N GLY A 139 -3.13 -10.16 0.90
CA GLY A 139 -3.47 -8.91 1.61
C GLY A 139 -4.06 -9.10 3.01
N ASP A 140 -4.23 -10.33 3.49
CA ASP A 140 -4.54 -10.64 4.89
C ASP A 140 -3.24 -10.87 5.69
N GLU A 141 -3.37 -10.93 7.01
CA GLU A 141 -2.26 -11.05 7.97
C GLU A 141 -1.58 -12.43 7.89
N ASP A 142 -2.34 -13.47 7.52
CA ASP A 142 -1.87 -14.84 7.31
C ASP A 142 -1.52 -15.15 5.85
N ALA A 143 -1.32 -14.11 5.02
CA ALA A 143 -0.92 -14.28 3.64
C ALA A 143 0.38 -15.10 3.53
N LYS A 144 0.41 -16.04 2.59
CA LYS A 144 1.56 -16.88 2.30
C LYS A 144 1.92 -16.73 0.83
N ALA A 145 3.08 -16.14 0.53
CA ALA A 145 3.54 -15.91 -0.83
C ALA A 145 4.68 -16.85 -1.22
N GLY A 146 4.62 -17.34 -2.45
CA GLY A 146 5.61 -18.19 -3.09
C GLY A 146 6.06 -17.64 -4.43
N SER A 147 7.21 -18.13 -4.86
CA SER A 147 7.89 -17.73 -6.10
C SER A 147 8.31 -18.98 -6.86
N GLY A 148 8.07 -18.98 -8.17
CA GLY A 148 8.34 -20.09 -9.07
C GLY A 148 9.28 -19.67 -10.19
N VAL A 149 10.35 -20.44 -10.38
CA VAL A 149 11.27 -20.31 -11.51
C VAL A 149 11.30 -21.63 -12.26
N TRP A 150 11.08 -21.58 -13.57
CA TRP A 150 10.97 -22.77 -14.40
C TRP A 150 11.75 -22.62 -15.71
N TYR A 151 12.56 -23.61 -16.05
CA TYR A 151 13.36 -23.65 -17.28
C TYR A 151 12.82 -24.69 -18.28
N ALA A 152 12.62 -25.92 -17.82
CA ALA A 152 12.10 -27.04 -18.61
C ALA A 152 11.57 -28.15 -17.69
N PRO A 153 10.79 -29.13 -18.20
CA PRO A 153 10.41 -30.30 -17.42
C PRO A 153 11.65 -31.05 -16.91
N ASN A 154 11.64 -31.44 -15.62
CA ASN A 154 12.74 -32.15 -14.95
C ASN A 154 14.10 -31.42 -14.93
N ASP A 155 14.13 -30.11 -15.18
CA ASP A 155 15.35 -29.31 -15.04
C ASP A 155 15.64 -29.05 -13.55
N GLU A 156 16.85 -29.39 -13.10
CA GLU A 156 17.30 -29.22 -11.71
C GLU A 156 17.34 -27.76 -11.24
N ARG A 157 17.34 -26.80 -12.17
CA ARG A 157 17.35 -25.37 -11.85
C ARG A 157 15.96 -24.85 -11.51
N ASN A 158 14.89 -25.61 -11.79
CA ASN A 158 13.53 -25.25 -11.39
C ASN A 158 13.48 -25.03 -9.88
N THR A 159 12.80 -23.97 -9.44
CA THR A 159 12.84 -23.52 -8.05
C THR A 159 11.47 -23.10 -7.56
N ALA A 160 11.06 -23.68 -6.43
CA ALA A 160 9.96 -23.20 -5.61
C ALA A 160 10.53 -22.54 -4.35
N VAL A 161 10.22 -21.27 -4.12
CA VAL A 161 10.70 -20.49 -2.97
C VAL A 161 9.53 -19.93 -2.19
N ARG A 162 9.58 -20.07 -0.86
CA ARG A 162 8.69 -19.41 0.07
C ARG A 162 9.26 -18.07 0.49
N LEU A 163 8.50 -16.99 0.29
CA LEU A 163 8.99 -15.66 0.58
C LEU A 163 9.24 -15.45 2.08
N PRO A 164 10.39 -14.86 2.47
CA PRO A 164 10.64 -14.46 3.84
C PRO A 164 10.01 -13.11 4.19
N GLY A 165 9.89 -12.87 5.50
CA GLY A 165 9.46 -11.58 6.04
C GLY A 165 7.96 -11.28 5.88
N PRO A 166 7.53 -10.07 6.29
CA PRO A 166 6.12 -9.73 6.43
C PRO A 166 5.41 -9.37 5.12
N ASN A 167 6.15 -9.15 4.02
CA ASN A 167 5.57 -8.70 2.75
C ASN A 167 5.15 -9.88 1.88
N GLN A 168 4.04 -10.53 2.25
CA GLN A 168 3.50 -11.70 1.56
C GLN A 168 2.42 -11.27 0.56
N THR A 169 2.80 -11.01 -0.69
CA THR A 169 1.87 -10.66 -1.78
C THR A 169 2.25 -11.34 -3.09
N ASN A 170 1.31 -11.44 -4.04
CA ASN A 170 1.57 -12.01 -5.37
C ASN A 170 2.75 -11.32 -6.07
N ASN A 171 2.68 -9.98 -6.12
CA ASN A 171 3.72 -9.16 -6.73
C ASN A 171 5.10 -9.33 -6.06
N ALA A 172 5.14 -9.62 -4.76
CA ALA A 172 6.40 -9.95 -4.09
C ALA A 172 6.96 -11.28 -4.63
N GLY A 173 6.10 -12.31 -4.73
CA GLY A 173 6.45 -13.62 -5.29
C GLY A 173 6.98 -13.53 -6.72
N GLU A 174 6.28 -12.77 -7.57
CA GLU A 174 6.66 -12.53 -8.97
C GLU A 174 8.03 -11.82 -9.06
N THR A 175 8.26 -10.79 -8.23
CA THR A 175 9.55 -10.05 -8.22
C THR A 175 10.69 -10.95 -7.74
N ALA A 176 10.44 -11.77 -6.71
CA ALA A 176 11.44 -12.73 -6.21
C ALA A 176 11.82 -13.74 -7.27
N ALA A 177 10.87 -14.19 -8.10
CA ALA A 177 11.13 -15.16 -9.16
C ALA A 177 12.14 -14.61 -10.18
N VAL A 178 11.96 -13.35 -10.57
CA VAL A 178 12.90 -12.66 -11.47
C VAL A 178 14.28 -12.48 -10.82
N LEU A 179 14.34 -12.13 -9.54
CA LEU A 179 15.62 -12.04 -8.82
C LEU A 179 16.36 -13.39 -8.82
N ILE A 180 15.66 -14.47 -8.46
CA ILE A 180 16.22 -15.81 -8.40
C ILE A 180 16.69 -16.27 -9.78
N ALA A 181 15.89 -16.03 -10.83
CA ALA A 181 16.27 -16.33 -12.21
C ALA A 181 17.54 -15.57 -12.63
N ALA A 182 17.64 -14.28 -12.27
CA ALA A 182 18.82 -13.46 -12.53
C ALA A 182 20.07 -13.91 -11.75
N GLN A 183 19.88 -14.49 -10.55
CA GLN A 183 20.96 -15.03 -9.72
C GLN A 183 21.45 -16.40 -10.19
N LYS A 184 20.54 -17.29 -10.61
CA LYS A 184 20.86 -18.64 -11.08
C LYS A 184 21.43 -18.67 -12.49
N THR A 185 21.02 -17.72 -13.33
CA THR A 185 21.52 -17.64 -14.71
C THR A 185 22.91 -17.01 -14.74
N GLN A 186 23.86 -17.68 -15.39
CA GLN A 186 25.23 -17.17 -15.57
C GLN A 186 25.23 -15.70 -16.03
N ILE A 187 26.02 -14.88 -15.35
CA ILE A 187 26.05 -13.41 -15.50
C ILE A 187 26.37 -12.93 -16.93
N MET A 188 27.10 -13.74 -17.71
CA MET A 188 27.52 -13.45 -19.09
C MET A 188 26.58 -14.01 -20.17
N ALA A 189 25.62 -14.88 -19.80
CA ALA A 189 24.67 -15.44 -20.75
C ALA A 189 23.53 -14.45 -21.02
N PRO A 190 23.01 -14.35 -22.26
CA PRO A 190 21.77 -13.63 -22.50
C PRO A 190 20.63 -14.31 -21.72
N LEU A 191 19.74 -13.51 -21.14
CA LEU A 191 18.64 -13.99 -20.31
C LEU A 191 17.31 -13.54 -20.90
N HIS A 192 16.41 -14.49 -21.15
CA HIS A 192 15.06 -14.20 -21.64
C HIS A 192 14.02 -14.64 -20.61
N ILE A 193 13.47 -13.67 -19.89
CA ILE A 193 12.47 -13.88 -18.83
C ILE A 193 11.07 -13.80 -19.43
N MET A 194 10.32 -14.87 -19.28
CA MET A 194 8.90 -14.98 -19.61
C MET A 194 8.09 -14.83 -18.31
N SER A 195 7.16 -13.87 -18.26
CA SER A 195 6.28 -13.69 -17.09
C SER A 195 4.94 -13.10 -17.51
N ASP A 196 3.87 -13.42 -16.79
CA ASP A 196 2.57 -12.77 -16.95
C ASP A 196 2.41 -11.53 -16.04
N SER A 197 3.37 -11.29 -15.14
CA SER A 197 3.38 -10.14 -14.25
C SER A 197 3.68 -8.84 -14.98
N THR A 198 2.60 -8.12 -15.31
CA THR A 198 2.69 -6.75 -15.82
C THR A 198 3.36 -5.83 -14.80
N TYR A 199 3.13 -6.05 -13.50
CA TYR A 199 3.74 -5.23 -12.44
C TYR A 199 5.27 -5.32 -12.43
N VAL A 200 5.83 -6.54 -12.55
CA VAL A 200 7.28 -6.73 -12.53
C VAL A 200 7.92 -6.29 -13.84
N ILE A 201 7.34 -6.66 -14.98
CA ILE A 201 7.84 -6.26 -16.30
C ILE A 201 7.85 -4.73 -16.40
N ASP A 202 6.72 -4.06 -16.17
CA ASP A 202 6.64 -2.59 -16.25
C ASP A 202 7.47 -1.93 -15.16
N GLY A 203 7.57 -2.55 -13.99
CA GLY A 203 8.40 -2.09 -12.89
C GLY A 203 9.88 -2.01 -13.23
N LEU A 204 10.40 -3.02 -13.94
CA LEU A 204 11.82 -3.14 -14.30
C LEU A 204 12.17 -2.50 -15.65
N THR A 205 11.19 -2.21 -16.52
CA THR A 205 11.45 -1.71 -17.88
C THR A 205 10.94 -0.29 -18.12
N GLU A 206 9.72 0.05 -17.68
CA GLU A 206 9.10 1.37 -17.95
C GLU A 206 9.20 2.31 -16.76
N ASN A 207 8.91 1.79 -15.56
CA ASN A 207 8.78 2.60 -14.35
C ASN A 207 10.09 2.74 -13.58
N LEU A 208 11.10 1.90 -13.86
CA LEU A 208 12.32 1.77 -13.06
C LEU A 208 12.98 3.11 -12.78
N HIS A 209 13.35 3.85 -13.83
CA HIS A 209 14.00 5.15 -13.71
C HIS A 209 13.14 6.16 -12.94
N ALA A 210 11.83 6.17 -13.17
CA ALA A 210 10.91 7.07 -12.48
C ALA A 210 10.72 6.73 -10.98
N TRP A 211 10.85 5.45 -10.62
CA TRP A 211 10.85 4.99 -9.23
C TRP A 211 12.16 5.34 -8.53
N GLU A 212 13.30 5.13 -9.18
CA GLU A 212 14.62 5.49 -8.68
C GLU A 212 14.81 7.00 -8.51
N ASP A 213 14.29 7.78 -9.46
CA ASP A 213 14.27 9.22 -9.40
C ASP A 213 13.45 9.74 -8.22
N ARG A 214 12.39 9.01 -7.83
CA ARG A 214 11.61 9.32 -6.63
C ARG A 214 12.12 8.59 -5.38
N GLY A 215 13.28 7.95 -5.45
CA GLY A 215 13.93 7.23 -4.35
C GLY A 215 13.06 6.11 -3.77
N TRP A 216 12.29 5.44 -4.62
CA TRP A 216 11.41 4.31 -4.29
C TRP A 216 10.31 4.63 -3.26
N ILE A 217 10.03 5.92 -3.03
CA ILE A 217 9.02 6.35 -2.04
C ILE A 217 7.65 5.87 -2.48
N GLY A 218 7.01 5.06 -1.65
CA GLY A 218 5.68 4.54 -1.90
C GLY A 218 5.59 3.39 -2.89
N VAL A 219 6.72 2.82 -3.31
CA VAL A 219 6.74 1.60 -4.13
C VAL A 219 6.63 0.40 -3.17
N SER A 220 5.63 -0.45 -3.40
CA SER A 220 5.48 -1.71 -2.66
C SER A 220 6.66 -2.64 -2.94
N ASN A 221 7.07 -3.45 -1.96
CA ASN A 221 8.14 -4.44 -2.11
C ASN A 221 9.46 -3.85 -2.66
N LYS A 222 9.74 -2.57 -2.37
CA LYS A 222 10.85 -1.83 -2.98
C LYS A 222 12.21 -2.49 -2.78
N ASP A 223 12.49 -3.11 -1.63
CA ASP A 223 13.80 -3.69 -1.35
C ASP A 223 14.10 -4.86 -2.30
N LEU A 224 13.09 -5.70 -2.57
CA LEU A 224 13.16 -6.81 -3.51
C LEU A 224 13.29 -6.30 -4.96
N MET A 225 12.52 -5.28 -5.33
CA MET A 225 12.61 -4.67 -6.66
C MET A 225 13.96 -3.99 -6.90
N GLN A 226 14.52 -3.32 -5.88
CA GLN A 226 15.85 -2.70 -5.92
C GLN A 226 16.95 -3.75 -6.08
N ALA A 227 16.89 -4.85 -5.33
CA ALA A 227 17.82 -5.96 -5.47
C ALA A 227 17.72 -6.58 -6.88
N THR A 228 16.51 -6.76 -7.39
CA THR A 228 16.27 -7.30 -8.74
C THR A 228 16.87 -6.39 -9.81
N ALA A 229 16.56 -5.10 -9.80
CA ALA A 229 17.11 -4.14 -10.76
C ALA A 229 18.65 -4.09 -10.70
N ALA A 230 19.25 -4.05 -9.51
CA ALA A 230 20.70 -4.05 -9.36
C ALA A 230 21.34 -5.36 -9.83
N ARG A 231 20.69 -6.51 -9.62
CA ARG A 231 21.18 -7.81 -10.09
C ARG A 231 21.11 -7.94 -11.61
N LEU A 232 20.07 -7.41 -12.23
CA LEU A 232 19.96 -7.35 -13.69
C LEU A 232 21.01 -6.43 -14.30
N ARG A 233 21.26 -5.26 -13.69
CA ARG A 233 22.31 -4.33 -14.13
C ARG A 233 23.71 -4.89 -14.02
N LEU A 234 23.96 -5.79 -13.08
CA LEU A 234 25.24 -6.45 -12.91
C LEU A 234 25.58 -7.40 -14.09
N ARG A 235 24.55 -7.85 -14.84
CA ARG A 235 24.73 -8.80 -15.95
C ARG A 235 25.57 -8.17 -17.07
N GLY A 236 26.44 -9.00 -17.66
CA GLY A 236 27.34 -8.60 -18.74
C GLY A 236 26.78 -8.80 -20.14
N ASN A 237 25.50 -9.17 -20.24
CA ASN A 237 24.84 -9.46 -21.49
C ASN A 237 23.35 -9.07 -21.42
N ILE A 238 22.68 -9.06 -22.56
CA ILE A 238 21.30 -8.59 -22.69
C ILE A 238 20.35 -9.39 -21.80
N THR A 239 19.39 -8.67 -21.21
CA THR A 239 18.24 -9.26 -20.54
C THR A 239 16.98 -8.80 -21.27
N ILE A 240 16.13 -9.76 -21.62
CA ILE A 240 14.88 -9.55 -22.35
C ILE A 240 13.73 -9.99 -21.45
N PHE A 241 12.69 -9.17 -21.38
CA PHE A 241 11.41 -9.51 -20.78
C PHE A 241 10.38 -9.74 -21.88
N GLN A 242 9.62 -10.83 -21.79
CA GLN A 242 8.49 -11.07 -22.67
C GLN A 242 7.27 -11.41 -21.82
N LYS A 243 6.18 -10.69 -22.09
CA LYS A 243 4.91 -10.96 -21.43
C LYS A 243 4.29 -12.23 -22.02
N VAL A 244 3.85 -13.14 -21.15
CA VAL A 244 3.05 -14.30 -21.53
C VAL A 244 1.63 -14.16 -20.99
N LYS A 245 0.69 -14.88 -21.62
CA LYS A 245 -0.69 -14.93 -21.12
C LYS A 245 -0.76 -15.94 -19.98
N GLY A 246 -1.14 -15.49 -18.80
CA GLY A 246 -1.44 -16.37 -17.67
C GLY A 246 -2.55 -17.38 -18.03
N HIS A 247 -2.41 -18.61 -17.53
CA HIS A 247 -3.37 -19.71 -17.71
C HIS A 247 -3.76 -20.00 -19.18
N SER A 248 -2.82 -19.84 -20.11
CA SER A 248 -3.06 -20.05 -21.55
C SER A 248 -2.68 -21.45 -22.06
N GLY A 249 -2.23 -22.35 -21.17
CA GLY A 249 -1.71 -23.67 -21.53
C GLY A 249 -0.26 -23.66 -22.02
N ASP A 250 0.48 -22.55 -21.79
CA ASP A 250 1.93 -22.52 -22.00
C ASP A 250 2.61 -23.38 -20.91
N VAL A 251 3.24 -24.47 -21.34
CA VAL A 251 3.88 -25.45 -20.46
C VAL A 251 4.89 -24.83 -19.50
N GLY A 252 5.57 -23.76 -19.91
CA GLY A 252 6.55 -23.08 -19.09
C GLY A 252 5.94 -22.15 -18.06
N ASN A 253 4.92 -21.39 -18.43
CA ASN A 253 4.18 -20.56 -17.48
C ASN A 253 3.44 -21.42 -16.45
N ASP A 254 2.75 -22.47 -16.89
CA ASP A 254 2.07 -23.43 -16.01
C ASP A 254 3.08 -24.19 -15.12
N GLY A 255 4.31 -24.37 -15.62
CA GLY A 255 5.45 -24.86 -14.86
C GLY A 255 5.83 -23.90 -13.72
N ALA A 256 5.99 -22.61 -14.03
CA ALA A 256 6.33 -21.58 -13.05
C ALA A 256 5.21 -21.36 -12.02
N ASP A 257 3.94 -21.30 -12.42
CA ASP A 257 2.77 -21.20 -11.53
C ASP A 257 2.76 -22.34 -10.49
N ARG A 258 2.97 -23.56 -10.96
CA ARG A 258 3.05 -24.74 -10.07
C ARG A 258 4.22 -24.66 -9.10
N GLU A 259 5.40 -24.19 -9.51
CA GLU A 259 6.52 -23.98 -8.59
C GLU A 259 6.24 -22.84 -7.59
N ALA A 260 5.56 -21.77 -8.02
CA ALA A 260 5.13 -20.69 -7.15
C ALA A 260 4.12 -21.15 -6.10
N ALA A 261 3.12 -21.96 -6.49
CA ALA A 261 2.15 -22.56 -5.59
C ALA A 261 2.81 -23.47 -4.55
N LYS A 262 3.72 -24.37 -4.97
CA LYS A 262 4.54 -25.18 -4.07
C LYS A 262 5.33 -24.32 -3.09
N GLY A 263 5.88 -23.20 -3.57
CA GLY A 263 6.58 -22.22 -2.74
C GLY A 263 5.68 -21.63 -1.67
N ALA A 264 4.46 -21.23 -2.02
CA ALA A 264 3.49 -20.64 -1.08
C ALA A 264 3.03 -21.64 -0.01
N GLU A 265 2.92 -22.93 -0.37
CA GLU A 265 2.52 -24.02 0.51
C GLU A 265 3.58 -24.42 1.55
N LYS A 266 4.86 -24.09 1.35
CA LYS A 266 5.89 -24.41 2.35
C LYS A 266 5.59 -23.72 3.69
N GLU A 267 5.77 -24.45 4.79
CA GLU A 267 5.57 -23.90 6.14
C GLU A 267 6.68 -22.95 6.57
N THR A 268 7.92 -23.24 6.18
CA THR A 268 9.08 -22.40 6.50
C THR A 268 9.45 -21.51 5.33
N ALA A 269 9.72 -20.24 5.63
CA ALA A 269 10.29 -19.32 4.65
C ALA A 269 11.70 -19.76 4.24
N ASP A 270 11.99 -19.64 2.95
CA ASP A 270 13.34 -19.79 2.42
C ASP A 270 14.11 -18.46 2.57
N ASP A 271 15.44 -18.52 2.49
CA ASP A 271 16.27 -17.32 2.43
C ASP A 271 16.38 -16.81 0.99
N ILE A 272 16.29 -15.50 0.82
CA ILE A 272 16.45 -14.83 -0.47
C ILE A 272 17.57 -13.81 -0.32
N ASP A 273 18.66 -14.04 -1.04
CA ASP A 273 19.80 -13.13 -1.05
C ASP A 273 19.44 -11.82 -1.75
N LEU A 274 19.27 -10.74 -0.98
CA LEU A 274 19.05 -9.40 -1.49
C LEU A 274 20.35 -8.59 -1.65
N THR A 275 21.51 -9.21 -1.42
CA THR A 275 22.79 -8.51 -1.47
C THR A 275 23.19 -8.19 -2.92
N VAL A 276 23.51 -6.93 -3.15
CA VAL A 276 23.93 -6.43 -4.47
C VAL A 276 25.12 -5.48 -4.35
N PRO A 277 26.03 -5.44 -5.34
CA PRO A 277 27.14 -4.51 -5.32
C PRO A 277 26.66 -3.06 -5.34
N LYS A 278 27.20 -2.25 -4.41
CA LYS A 278 26.77 -0.86 -4.16
C LYS A 278 26.89 0.05 -5.38
N ASN A 279 27.78 -0.26 -6.32
CA ASN A 279 27.95 0.50 -7.56
C ASN A 279 26.74 0.39 -8.51
N PHE A 280 25.87 -0.61 -8.35
CA PHE A 280 24.63 -0.78 -9.14
C PHE A 280 23.36 -0.30 -8.43
N VAL A 281 23.48 0.21 -7.20
CA VAL A 281 22.36 0.69 -6.39
C VAL A 281 22.22 2.21 -6.52
N ILE A 282 21.05 2.67 -6.93
CA ILE A 282 20.71 4.10 -6.93
C ILE A 282 20.05 4.48 -5.60
N SER A 283 20.73 5.32 -4.82
CA SER A 283 20.30 5.72 -3.49
C SER A 283 19.72 7.13 -3.44
N GLY A 284 18.67 7.32 -2.63
CA GLY A 284 17.98 8.59 -2.43
C GLY A 284 17.06 8.98 -3.60
N ALA A 285 16.32 10.08 -3.43
CA ALA A 285 15.39 10.63 -4.40
C ALA A 285 15.96 11.91 -5.03
N LYS A 286 15.88 12.08 -6.36
CA LYS A 286 16.27 13.31 -7.06
C LYS A 286 15.46 14.48 -6.53
N LEU A 287 16.16 15.53 -6.08
CA LEU A 287 15.54 16.73 -5.53
C LEU A 287 14.66 17.43 -6.57
N SER A 288 15.06 17.41 -7.85
CA SER A 288 14.30 17.94 -8.98
C SER A 288 12.93 17.26 -9.18
N LYS A 289 12.75 16.04 -8.65
CA LYS A 289 11.52 15.23 -8.78
C LYS A 289 10.66 15.25 -7.52
N MET A 290 11.07 15.97 -6.48
CA MET A 290 10.39 16.00 -5.19
C MET A 290 9.27 17.03 -5.15
N THR A 291 8.10 16.58 -4.68
CA THR A 291 6.99 17.44 -4.25
C THR A 291 6.90 17.43 -2.73
N GLN A 292 6.22 18.42 -2.13
CA GLN A 292 5.96 18.43 -0.69
C GLN A 292 5.29 17.13 -0.20
N ALA A 293 4.34 16.60 -0.99
CA ALA A 293 3.66 15.35 -0.67
C ALA A 293 4.61 14.14 -0.69
N LEU A 294 5.51 14.05 -1.67
CA LEU A 294 6.51 12.99 -1.74
C LEU A 294 7.54 13.09 -0.61
N LEU A 295 8.00 14.30 -0.28
CA LEU A 295 8.90 14.53 0.85
C LEU A 295 8.26 14.10 2.17
N TYR A 296 7.01 14.51 2.40
CA TYR A 296 6.26 14.11 3.59
C TYR A 296 6.11 12.59 3.66
N LYS A 297 5.73 11.93 2.56
CA LYS A 297 5.63 10.47 2.49
C LYS A 297 6.98 9.80 2.78
N GLY A 298 8.07 10.29 2.19
CA GLY A 298 9.42 9.79 2.43
C GLY A 298 9.90 9.94 3.88
N ILE A 299 9.55 11.05 4.55
CA ILE A 299 9.80 11.25 5.99
C ILE A 299 8.98 10.25 6.80
N MET A 300 7.70 10.10 6.50
CA MET A 300 6.80 9.21 7.24
C MET A 300 7.16 7.73 7.10
N GLU A 301 7.70 7.29 5.96
CA GLU A 301 8.22 5.94 5.76
C GLU A 301 9.48 5.65 6.59
N ARG A 302 10.26 6.69 6.92
CA ARG A 302 11.51 6.59 7.69
C ARG A 302 11.32 6.86 9.18
N LYS A 303 10.20 7.47 9.57
CA LYS A 303 9.90 7.80 10.95
C LYS A 303 9.48 6.53 11.69
N THR A 304 10.23 6.15 12.72
CA THR A 304 9.85 5.06 13.62
C THR A 304 8.48 5.36 14.23
N ARG A 305 7.53 4.46 14.03
CA ARG A 305 6.19 4.58 14.62
C ARG A 305 6.28 4.22 16.09
N THR A 306 5.76 5.09 16.95
CA THR A 306 5.58 4.75 18.36
C THR A 306 4.47 3.72 18.48
N ILE A 307 4.81 2.54 18.98
CA ILE A 307 3.85 1.46 19.21
C ILE A 307 3.00 1.86 20.41
N ARG A 308 1.69 2.02 20.20
CA ARG A 308 0.72 2.27 21.27
C ARG A 308 0.10 0.94 21.66
N ARG A 309 0.56 0.34 22.76
CA ARG A 309 0.11 -0.98 23.23
C ARG A 309 -1.41 -1.13 23.23
N GLY A 310 -2.14 -0.14 23.75
CA GLY A 310 -3.61 -0.16 23.76
C GLY A 310 -4.25 -0.18 22.38
N THR A 311 -3.64 0.45 21.38
CA THR A 311 -4.10 0.40 19.98
C THR A 311 -3.83 -0.96 19.35
N THR A 312 -2.65 -1.54 19.61
CA THR A 312 -2.32 -2.90 19.13
C THR A 312 -3.31 -3.93 19.66
N ILE A 313 -3.62 -3.89 20.96
CA ILE A 313 -4.63 -4.77 21.56
C ILE A 313 -5.98 -4.64 20.86
N CYS A 314 -6.47 -3.41 20.62
CA CYS A 314 -7.73 -3.21 19.92
C CYS A 314 -7.70 -3.71 18.47
N LEU A 315 -6.58 -3.56 17.77
CA LEU A 315 -6.40 -4.10 16.41
C LEU A 315 -6.46 -5.63 16.42
N ASP A 316 -5.80 -6.29 17.36
CA ASP A 316 -5.80 -7.75 17.50
C ASP A 316 -7.19 -8.29 17.84
N MET A 317 -7.87 -7.71 18.84
CA MET A 317 -9.26 -8.06 19.18
C MET A 317 -10.19 -7.89 17.97
N THR A 318 -10.00 -6.82 17.19
CA THR A 318 -10.78 -6.57 15.98
C THR A 318 -10.51 -7.63 14.91
N ARG A 319 -9.23 -7.95 14.69
CA ARG A 319 -8.79 -8.93 13.69
C ARG A 319 -9.39 -10.31 13.96
N TYR A 320 -9.27 -10.83 15.17
CA TYR A 320 -9.81 -12.14 15.53
C TYR A 320 -11.34 -12.18 15.50
N ALA A 321 -12.00 -11.12 15.98
CA ALA A 321 -13.46 -11.04 15.87
C ALA A 321 -13.95 -11.01 14.41
N VAL A 322 -13.23 -10.34 13.51
CA VAL A 322 -13.55 -10.35 12.07
C VAL A 322 -13.30 -11.72 11.44
N GLN A 323 -12.23 -12.42 11.84
CA GLN A 323 -11.95 -13.78 11.37
C GLN A 323 -13.10 -14.75 11.69
N GLU A 324 -13.67 -14.66 12.88
CA GLU A 324 -14.81 -15.50 13.25
C GLU A 324 -16.04 -15.26 12.36
N ILE A 325 -16.30 -13.99 12.00
CA ILE A 325 -17.48 -13.56 11.24
C ILE A 325 -17.30 -13.75 9.73
N SER A 326 -16.16 -13.34 9.18
CA SER A 326 -15.92 -13.21 7.74
C SER A 326 -14.85 -14.17 7.20
N LYS A 327 -14.24 -15.02 8.05
CA LYS A 327 -13.18 -15.99 7.71
C LYS A 327 -11.94 -15.37 7.07
N SER A 328 -11.76 -14.05 7.21
CA SER A 328 -10.59 -13.30 6.77
C SER A 328 -9.82 -12.79 7.97
N LEU A 329 -8.49 -12.75 7.87
CA LEU A 329 -7.61 -12.26 8.93
C LEU A 329 -7.05 -10.88 8.52
N PRO A 330 -7.78 -9.79 8.74
CA PRO A 330 -7.43 -8.49 8.15
C PRO A 330 -6.12 -7.93 8.72
N THR A 331 -5.29 -7.34 7.86
CA THR A 331 -4.13 -6.54 8.31
C THR A 331 -4.55 -5.27 9.04
N ASP A 332 -3.65 -4.71 9.85
CA ASP A 332 -3.83 -3.40 10.49
C ASP A 332 -4.31 -2.33 9.50
N SER A 333 -3.69 -2.30 8.31
CA SER A 333 -4.04 -1.37 7.24
C SER A 333 -5.50 -1.54 6.80
N LYS A 334 -5.93 -2.79 6.56
CA LYS A 334 -7.32 -3.10 6.20
C LYS A 334 -8.30 -2.63 7.29
N ILE A 335 -7.98 -2.86 8.57
CA ILE A 335 -8.81 -2.40 9.70
C ILE A 335 -8.95 -0.87 9.69
N TRP A 336 -7.83 -0.13 9.57
CA TRP A 336 -7.86 1.33 9.54
C TRP A 336 -8.60 1.90 8.31
N HIS A 337 -8.47 1.26 7.16
CA HIS A 337 -9.21 1.62 5.95
C HIS A 337 -10.71 1.35 6.10
N ALA A 338 -11.09 0.27 6.75
CA ALA A 338 -12.49 -0.09 6.96
C ALA A 338 -13.25 0.86 7.90
N ILE A 339 -12.58 1.40 8.92
CA ILE A 339 -13.14 2.49 9.75
C ILE A 339 -13.53 3.69 8.88
N ARG A 340 -12.83 3.92 7.76
CA ARG A 340 -13.09 5.02 6.83
C ARG A 340 -14.11 4.69 5.74
N SER A 341 -14.78 3.54 5.83
CA SER A 341 -15.78 3.10 4.86
C SER A 341 -16.81 4.20 4.53
N PRO A 342 -17.17 4.38 3.24
CA PRO A 342 -18.21 5.33 2.84
C PRO A 342 -19.58 5.04 3.47
N ASP A 343 -19.82 3.80 3.91
CA ASP A 343 -21.08 3.39 4.53
C ASP A 343 -21.22 3.93 5.97
N ILE A 344 -20.12 4.29 6.63
CA ILE A 344 -20.08 4.83 8.00
C ILE A 344 -20.08 6.36 7.96
N SER A 345 -20.91 7.03 8.76
CA SER A 345 -20.99 8.49 8.80
C SER A 345 -19.72 9.13 9.41
N ARG A 346 -19.34 10.34 8.96
CA ARG A 346 -18.05 10.96 9.33
C ARG A 346 -17.83 11.08 10.85
N ASN A 347 -18.88 11.45 11.59
CA ASN A 347 -18.82 11.56 13.05
C ASN A 347 -18.54 10.21 13.71
N ILE A 348 -19.11 9.13 13.16
CA ILE A 348 -18.90 7.77 13.65
C ILE A 348 -17.52 7.25 13.28
N ARG A 349 -16.95 7.62 12.13
CA ARG A 349 -15.55 7.29 11.80
C ARG A 349 -14.59 7.88 12.82
N ALA A 350 -14.81 9.13 13.23
CA ALA A 350 -14.00 9.77 14.26
C ALA A 350 -14.20 9.10 15.64
N PHE A 351 -15.43 8.68 15.95
CA PHE A 351 -15.74 7.90 17.14
C PHE A 351 -15.01 6.55 17.16
N LEU A 352 -15.11 5.76 16.09
CA LEU A 352 -14.43 4.47 15.93
C LEU A 352 -12.91 4.62 16.04
N TRP A 353 -12.34 5.63 15.37
CA TRP A 353 -10.92 5.93 15.45
C TRP A 353 -10.48 6.21 16.89
N ARG A 354 -11.25 6.99 17.65
CA ARG A 354 -10.98 7.23 19.08
C ARG A 354 -11.11 5.96 19.91
N CYS A 355 -12.10 5.11 19.62
CA CYS A 355 -12.27 3.83 20.32
C CYS A 355 -11.08 2.90 20.07
N MET A 356 -10.62 2.77 18.83
CA MET A 356 -9.45 1.97 18.45
C MET A 356 -8.18 2.44 19.15
N HIS A 357 -8.06 3.74 19.43
CA HIS A 357 -6.95 4.30 20.20
C HIS A 357 -7.16 4.33 21.72
N ARG A 358 -8.30 3.83 22.24
CA ARG A 358 -8.70 3.96 23.65
C ARG A 358 -8.67 5.42 24.14
N ALA A 359 -9.02 6.35 23.26
CA ALA A 359 -8.92 7.80 23.47
C ALA A 359 -10.26 8.44 23.89
N GLN A 360 -11.25 7.63 24.27
CA GLN A 360 -12.52 8.12 24.80
C GLN A 360 -12.36 8.50 26.27
N ARG A 361 -13.13 9.51 26.72
CA ARG A 361 -13.11 9.97 28.11
C ARG A 361 -14.02 9.07 28.96
N CYS A 362 -13.51 7.89 29.34
CA CYS A 362 -14.17 6.92 30.22
C CYS A 362 -13.14 6.19 31.10
N GLY A 363 -13.61 5.58 32.21
CA GLY A 363 -12.78 4.75 33.09
C GLY A 363 -11.53 5.44 33.59
N GLU A 364 -10.39 4.79 33.38
CA GLU A 364 -9.05 5.23 33.78
C GLU A 364 -8.71 6.67 33.40
N TRP A 365 -9.27 7.20 32.30
CA TRP A 365 -9.08 8.60 31.96
C TRP A 365 -9.58 9.53 33.08
N TRP A 366 -10.75 9.25 33.67
CA TRP A 366 -11.34 10.07 34.74
C TRP A 366 -10.66 9.91 36.08
N HIS A 367 -10.07 8.74 36.40
CA HIS A 367 -9.25 8.57 37.61
C HIS A 367 -8.07 9.55 37.66
N ASN A 368 -7.59 9.97 36.49
CA ASN A 368 -6.48 10.91 36.36
C ASN A 368 -6.93 12.38 36.33
N ILE A 369 -8.23 12.67 36.52
CA ILE A 369 -8.77 14.02 36.51
C ILE A 369 -9.24 14.40 37.92
N PRO A 370 -8.54 15.32 38.61
CA PRO A 370 -8.89 15.78 39.94
C PRO A 370 -10.35 16.24 40.06
N ASN A 371 -11.06 15.76 41.08
CA ASN A 371 -12.48 16.04 41.40
C ASN A 371 -13.52 15.39 40.47
N TYR A 372 -13.09 14.59 39.49
CA TYR A 372 -13.98 13.92 38.55
C TYR A 372 -13.78 12.39 38.51
N GLU A 373 -13.05 11.84 39.46
CA GLU A 373 -12.68 10.43 39.55
C GLU A 373 -13.92 9.53 39.68
N HIS A 374 -14.97 10.01 40.35
CA HIS A 374 -16.27 9.32 40.46
C HIS A 374 -16.91 8.98 39.10
N ARG A 375 -16.48 9.64 38.01
CA ARG A 375 -16.97 9.36 36.64
C ARG A 375 -16.26 8.20 35.95
N ALA A 376 -15.27 7.59 36.61
CA ALA A 376 -14.57 6.42 36.09
C ALA A 376 -15.42 5.15 36.18
N ASP A 377 -16.13 4.93 37.28
CA ASP A 377 -16.75 3.64 37.60
C ASP A 377 -18.27 3.64 37.42
N CYS A 378 -18.80 2.66 36.70
CA CYS A 378 -20.23 2.48 36.56
C CYS A 378 -20.81 2.00 37.90
N HIS A 379 -21.49 2.87 38.63
CA HIS A 379 -22.03 2.52 39.96
C HIS A 379 -23.14 1.48 39.93
N VAL A 380 -23.80 1.29 38.78
CA VAL A 380 -24.87 0.28 38.64
C VAL A 380 -24.31 -1.11 38.34
N CYS A 381 -23.16 -1.17 37.67
CA CYS A 381 -22.49 -2.43 37.34
C CYS A 381 -21.26 -2.72 38.21
N GLU A 382 -20.94 -1.81 39.14
CA GLU A 382 -19.82 -1.89 40.08
C GLU A 382 -18.47 -2.22 39.41
N THR A 383 -18.19 -1.57 38.28
CA THR A 383 -16.97 -1.81 37.50
C THR A 383 -16.44 -0.54 36.85
N THR A 384 -15.13 -0.46 36.63
CA THR A 384 -14.50 0.65 35.92
C THR A 384 -14.93 0.67 34.46
N GLU A 385 -15.48 1.80 34.00
CA GLU A 385 -16.04 1.88 32.66
C GLU A 385 -14.98 1.75 31.57
N SER A 386 -15.14 0.77 30.70
CA SER A 386 -14.42 0.65 29.45
C SER A 386 -15.37 0.81 28.26
N MET A 387 -14.82 0.98 27.05
CA MET A 387 -15.66 0.95 25.84
C MET A 387 -16.32 -0.41 25.64
N GLU A 388 -15.68 -1.49 26.05
CA GLU A 388 -16.25 -2.84 26.04
C GLU A 388 -17.43 -2.94 26.99
N HIS A 389 -17.24 -2.50 28.25
CA HIS A 389 -18.31 -2.44 29.23
C HIS A 389 -19.51 -1.64 28.70
N ILE A 390 -19.29 -0.40 28.28
CA ILE A 390 -20.36 0.50 27.82
C ILE A 390 -21.14 -0.09 26.64
N LEU A 391 -20.43 -0.66 25.66
CA LEU A 391 -21.03 -1.09 24.41
C LEU A 391 -21.61 -2.50 24.45
N THR A 392 -21.18 -3.37 25.37
CA THR A 392 -21.52 -4.81 25.32
C THR A 392 -22.04 -5.40 26.62
N GLU A 393 -21.80 -4.76 27.77
CA GLU A 393 -22.10 -5.34 29.09
C GLU A 393 -23.02 -4.47 29.95
N CYS A 394 -22.95 -3.13 29.81
CA CYS A 394 -23.52 -2.19 30.76
C CYS A 394 -25.06 -2.21 30.78
N ASN A 395 -25.63 -2.36 31.98
CA ASN A 395 -27.08 -2.41 32.20
C ASN A 395 -27.78 -1.05 31.97
N VAL A 396 -27.06 0.06 32.13
CA VAL A 396 -27.63 1.42 32.05
C VAL A 396 -27.31 2.16 30.76
N SER A 397 -26.43 1.63 29.91
CA SER A 397 -26.09 2.27 28.63
C SER A 397 -27.20 2.12 27.57
N GLY A 398 -28.18 1.26 27.82
CA GLY A 398 -29.23 0.90 26.86
C GLY A 398 -28.75 -0.04 25.76
N GLN A 399 -27.54 -0.59 25.87
CA GLN A 399 -26.92 -1.45 24.85
C GLN A 399 -27.74 -2.71 24.56
N GLU A 400 -28.28 -3.37 25.58
CA GLU A 400 -29.05 -4.60 25.40
C GLU A 400 -30.29 -4.38 24.53
N THR A 401 -31.09 -3.37 24.87
CA THR A 401 -32.26 -2.96 24.07
C THR A 401 -31.86 -2.65 22.63
N ILE A 402 -30.78 -1.90 22.42
CA ILE A 402 -30.31 -1.54 21.08
C ILE A 402 -29.87 -2.77 20.30
N TRP A 403 -29.11 -3.70 20.89
CA TRP A 403 -28.66 -4.89 20.18
C TRP A 403 -29.79 -5.88 19.86
N ASN A 404 -30.83 -5.94 20.70
CA ASN A 404 -32.03 -6.71 20.39
C ASN A 404 -32.78 -6.11 19.18
N LEU A 405 -32.79 -4.77 19.04
CA LEU A 405 -33.34 -4.09 17.85
C LEU A 405 -32.50 -4.33 16.60
N VAL A 406 -31.16 -4.32 16.74
CA VAL A 406 -30.24 -4.66 15.65
C VAL A 406 -30.47 -6.09 15.18
N GLU A 407 -30.53 -7.04 16.11
CA GLU A 407 -30.82 -8.43 15.81
C GLU A 407 -32.12 -8.58 15.02
N PHE A 408 -33.21 -7.94 15.49
CA PHE A 408 -34.50 -7.96 14.81
C PHE A 408 -34.38 -7.49 13.34
N ILE A 409 -33.76 -6.33 13.09
CA ILE A 409 -33.61 -5.81 11.72
C ILE A 409 -32.73 -6.68 10.84
N LEU A 410 -31.65 -7.25 11.38
CA LEU A 410 -30.77 -8.13 10.63
C LEU A 410 -31.45 -9.47 10.31
N GLN A 411 -32.26 -10.00 11.23
CA GLN A 411 -33.04 -11.22 11.02
C GLN A 411 -34.09 -11.08 9.91
N LEU A 412 -34.74 -9.92 9.77
CA LEU A 412 -35.67 -9.66 8.65
C LEU A 412 -35.00 -9.88 7.28
N LYS A 413 -33.68 -9.61 7.18
CA LYS A 413 -32.89 -9.80 5.96
C LYS A 413 -32.05 -11.07 5.95
N LYS A 414 -32.33 -12.00 6.88
CA LYS A 414 -31.62 -13.28 7.08
C LYS A 414 -30.11 -13.10 7.21
N ILE A 415 -29.68 -12.02 7.88
CA ILE A 415 -28.27 -11.76 8.18
C ILE A 415 -27.97 -12.39 9.55
N PRO A 416 -26.98 -13.29 9.66
CA PRO A 416 -26.63 -13.88 10.94
C PRO A 416 -26.12 -12.81 11.91
N TRP A 417 -26.60 -12.87 13.14
CA TRP A 417 -26.20 -11.98 14.23
C TRP A 417 -25.79 -12.81 15.44
N LYS A 418 -24.77 -12.32 16.14
CA LYS A 418 -24.34 -12.82 17.44
C LYS A 418 -24.23 -11.62 18.35
N ARG A 419 -24.31 -11.85 19.67
CA ARG A 419 -24.02 -10.80 20.65
C ARG A 419 -22.65 -10.17 20.32
N PRO A 420 -22.58 -8.84 20.18
CA PRO A 420 -21.37 -8.20 19.69
C PRO A 420 -20.29 -8.15 20.78
N THR A 421 -19.06 -8.41 20.39
CA THR A 421 -17.86 -8.08 21.19
C THR A 421 -17.30 -6.73 20.77
N ILE A 422 -16.47 -6.10 21.59
CA ILE A 422 -15.80 -4.84 21.20
C ILE A 422 -15.03 -4.99 19.88
N GLY A 423 -14.38 -6.13 19.66
CA GLY A 423 -13.68 -6.44 18.41
C GLY A 423 -14.61 -6.44 17.19
N SER A 424 -15.77 -7.10 17.28
CA SER A 424 -16.75 -7.14 16.20
C SER A 424 -17.33 -5.76 15.87
N LEU A 425 -17.49 -4.89 16.89
CA LEU A 425 -18.01 -3.54 16.72
C LEU A 425 -16.99 -2.62 16.05
N LEU A 426 -15.72 -2.69 16.50
CA LEU A 426 -14.61 -1.96 15.89
C LEU A 426 -14.32 -2.44 14.46
N GLY A 427 -14.54 -3.73 14.20
CA GLY A 427 -14.42 -4.38 12.90
C GLY A 427 -15.66 -4.31 12.01
N CYS A 428 -16.73 -3.63 12.41
CA CYS A 428 -18.00 -3.69 11.69
C CYS A 428 -17.90 -3.26 10.22
N GLY A 429 -16.97 -2.36 9.89
CA GLY A 429 -16.67 -1.92 8.53
C GLY A 429 -16.00 -2.96 7.63
N LEU A 430 -15.45 -4.04 8.20
CA LEU A 430 -14.79 -5.14 7.47
C LEU A 430 -15.77 -6.26 7.11
N VAL A 431 -16.85 -6.42 7.89
CA VAL A 431 -17.81 -7.50 7.69
C VAL A 431 -18.31 -7.52 6.25
N ASP A 432 -18.25 -8.70 5.64
CA ASP A 432 -18.64 -8.96 4.26
C ASP A 432 -19.64 -10.11 4.21
N ILE A 433 -20.89 -9.80 3.90
CA ILE A 433 -21.98 -10.78 3.90
C ILE A 433 -22.05 -11.42 2.52
N ARG A 434 -21.96 -12.74 2.47
CA ARG A 434 -21.97 -13.56 1.25
C ARG A 434 -23.18 -14.49 1.23
N ASP A 435 -23.60 -14.92 0.03
CA ASP A 435 -24.52 -16.04 -0.14
C ASP A 435 -23.78 -17.39 -0.04
N GLU A 436 -24.53 -18.47 -0.18
CA GLU A 436 -24.04 -19.86 -0.12
C GLU A 436 -23.04 -20.16 -1.25
N GLU A 437 -23.13 -19.44 -2.37
CA GLU A 437 -22.21 -19.52 -3.52
C GLU A 437 -20.95 -18.65 -3.31
N GLY A 438 -20.83 -17.99 -2.15
CA GLY A 438 -19.70 -17.11 -1.82
C GLY A 438 -19.75 -15.73 -2.47
N LYS A 439 -20.83 -15.40 -3.19
CA LYS A 439 -21.03 -14.10 -3.85
C LYS A 439 -21.50 -13.06 -2.85
N ARG A 440 -20.96 -11.85 -3.01
CA ARG A 440 -21.16 -10.75 -2.08
C ARG A 440 -22.59 -10.17 -2.16
N LYS A 441 -23.31 -10.20 -1.04
CA LYS A 441 -24.60 -9.50 -0.86
C LYS A 441 -24.34 -8.03 -0.50
N THR A 442 -24.09 -7.21 -1.52
CA THR A 442 -23.70 -5.79 -1.35
C THR A 442 -24.67 -4.96 -0.51
N GLY A 443 -25.98 -5.15 -0.70
CA GLY A 443 -27.01 -4.46 0.08
C GLY A 443 -27.05 -4.88 1.55
N ALA A 444 -27.02 -6.19 1.82
CA ALA A 444 -26.96 -6.73 3.18
C ALA A 444 -25.69 -6.29 3.92
N THR A 445 -24.54 -6.36 3.25
CA THR A 445 -23.25 -5.90 3.78
C THR A 445 -23.31 -4.42 4.19
N ARG A 446 -23.89 -3.59 3.32
CA ARG A 446 -24.04 -2.16 3.60
C ARG A 446 -25.01 -1.89 4.75
N LEU A 447 -26.13 -2.61 4.81
CA LEU A 447 -27.10 -2.47 5.91
C LEU A 447 -26.46 -2.82 7.25
N TYR A 448 -25.75 -3.95 7.34
CA TYR A 448 -25.03 -4.36 8.54
C TYR A 448 -24.09 -3.27 9.04
N ARG A 449 -23.23 -2.75 8.16
CA ARG A 449 -22.26 -1.69 8.50
C ARG A 449 -22.95 -0.43 9.02
N ILE A 450 -24.07 -0.03 8.41
CA ILE A 450 -24.85 1.12 8.83
C ILE A 450 -25.49 0.88 10.21
N VAL A 451 -26.28 -0.19 10.34
CA VAL A 451 -27.07 -0.46 11.54
C VAL A 451 -26.16 -0.65 12.75
N VAL A 452 -25.09 -1.44 12.63
CA VAL A 452 -24.16 -1.68 13.75
C VAL A 452 -23.44 -0.39 14.16
N SER A 453 -22.94 0.39 13.19
CA SER A 453 -22.17 1.60 13.51
C SER A 453 -23.03 2.73 14.09
N GLU A 454 -24.24 2.95 13.58
CA GLU A 454 -25.20 3.94 14.13
C GLU A 454 -25.66 3.53 15.54
N SER A 455 -25.92 2.23 15.75
CA SER A 455 -26.32 1.67 17.04
C SER A 455 -25.25 1.84 18.11
N MET A 456 -24.01 1.45 17.80
CA MET A 456 -22.87 1.61 18.69
C MET A 456 -22.66 3.07 19.11
N HIS A 457 -22.76 4.00 18.15
CA HIS A 457 -22.63 5.42 18.46
C HIS A 457 -23.81 5.95 19.29
N LEU A 458 -25.03 5.41 19.11
CA LEU A 458 -26.15 5.77 19.96
C LEU A 458 -25.97 5.30 21.39
N VAL A 459 -25.51 4.06 21.62
CA VAL A 459 -25.17 3.56 22.96
C VAL A 459 -24.21 4.52 23.67
N TRP A 460 -23.14 4.93 22.97
CA TRP A 460 -22.20 5.91 23.52
C TRP A 460 -22.86 7.25 23.87
N LYS A 461 -23.74 7.78 23.01
CA LYS A 461 -24.48 9.02 23.28
C LYS A 461 -25.40 8.90 24.50
N LEU A 462 -26.15 7.80 24.60
CA LEU A 462 -27.03 7.54 25.74
C LEU A 462 -26.23 7.48 27.04
N ARG A 463 -25.12 6.74 27.04
CA ARG A 463 -24.19 6.70 28.17
C ARG A 463 -23.68 8.10 28.54
N CYS A 464 -23.25 8.89 27.56
CA CYS A 464 -22.73 10.24 27.84
C CYS A 464 -23.79 11.15 28.45
N GLU A 465 -25.01 11.10 27.94
CA GLU A 465 -26.13 11.86 28.50
C GLU A 465 -26.45 11.40 29.93
N TRP A 466 -26.54 10.10 30.18
CA TRP A 466 -26.79 9.57 31.52
C TRP A 466 -25.69 10.00 32.50
N ARG A 467 -24.43 9.78 32.12
CA ARG A 467 -23.27 10.06 32.98
C ARG A 467 -23.02 11.55 33.22
N ILE A 468 -23.14 12.38 32.18
CA ILE A 468 -22.74 13.79 32.23
C ILE A 468 -23.95 14.68 32.48
N SER A 469 -25.02 14.51 31.69
CA SER A 469 -26.18 15.41 31.73
C SER A 469 -27.20 15.03 32.80
N ARG A 470 -27.33 13.74 33.13
CA ARG A 470 -28.23 13.23 34.18
C ARG A 470 -27.50 12.92 35.50
N GLY A 471 -26.21 13.25 35.59
CA GLY A 471 -25.44 13.12 36.83
C GLY A 471 -25.18 11.68 37.30
N ALA A 472 -25.30 10.69 36.40
CA ALA A 472 -25.25 9.26 36.74
C ALA A 472 -26.31 8.82 37.77
N ASP A 473 -27.43 9.53 37.82
CA ASP A 473 -28.56 9.23 38.69
C ASP A 473 -29.25 7.91 38.27
N PRO A 474 -29.28 6.88 39.13
CA PRO A 474 -29.93 5.59 38.84
C PRO A 474 -31.44 5.71 38.55
N GLU A 475 -32.13 6.72 39.07
CA GLU A 475 -33.57 6.92 38.82
C GLU A 475 -33.84 7.57 37.47
N ARG A 476 -32.80 8.14 36.83
CA ARG A 476 -32.91 8.88 35.56
C ARG A 476 -32.32 8.13 34.37
N VAL A 477 -32.21 6.80 34.47
CA VAL A 477 -31.81 5.93 33.36
C VAL A 477 -32.83 6.04 32.21
N HIS A 478 -32.35 5.97 30.96
CA HIS A 478 -33.21 6.03 29.78
C HIS A 478 -34.20 4.87 29.77
N THR A 479 -35.48 5.17 29.54
CA THR A 479 -36.51 4.12 29.42
C THR A 479 -36.37 3.35 28.10
N VAL A 480 -36.86 2.11 28.06
CA VAL A 480 -36.85 1.28 26.84
C VAL A 480 -37.52 2.00 25.66
N ASN A 481 -38.65 2.66 25.88
CA ASN A 481 -39.37 3.40 24.84
C ASN A 481 -38.57 4.62 24.33
N GLU A 482 -37.88 5.33 25.22
CA GLU A 482 -36.99 6.43 24.86
C GLU A 482 -35.84 5.93 23.98
N ILE A 483 -35.21 4.82 24.37
CA ILE A 483 -34.11 4.19 23.63
C ILE A 483 -34.57 3.75 22.24
N GLN A 484 -35.69 3.03 22.14
CA GLN A 484 -36.27 2.57 20.88
C GLN A 484 -36.61 3.74 19.94
N THR A 485 -37.24 4.79 20.47
CA THR A 485 -37.60 5.98 19.68
C THR A 485 -36.37 6.68 19.13
N ARG A 486 -35.32 6.84 19.95
CA ARG A 486 -34.05 7.46 19.53
C ARG A 486 -33.29 6.61 18.51
N TRP A 487 -33.35 5.28 18.65
CA TRP A 487 -32.73 4.34 17.72
C TRP A 487 -33.41 4.36 16.35
N LEU A 488 -34.74 4.26 16.31
CA LEU A 488 -35.53 4.39 15.09
C LEU A 488 -35.25 5.73 14.40
N LYS A 489 -35.24 6.83 15.16
CA LYS A 489 -34.89 8.16 14.62
C LYS A 489 -33.50 8.19 14.00
N ALA A 490 -32.51 7.51 14.58
CA ALA A 490 -31.16 7.44 14.01
C ALA A 490 -31.13 6.70 12.67
N LEU A 491 -31.81 5.55 12.57
CA LEU A 491 -31.87 4.79 11.31
C LEU A 491 -32.73 5.49 10.25
N ASP A 492 -33.87 6.07 10.61
CA ASP A 492 -34.72 6.83 9.69
C ASP A 492 -33.97 8.06 9.13
N THR A 493 -33.16 8.72 9.97
CA THR A 493 -32.30 9.82 9.51
C THR A 493 -31.30 9.30 8.46
N ARG A 494 -30.72 8.12 8.68
CA ARG A 494 -29.76 7.53 7.76
C ARG A 494 -30.40 7.08 6.45
N LEU A 495 -31.59 6.48 6.51
CA LEU A 495 -32.43 6.11 5.38
C LEU A 495 -32.76 7.33 4.50
N ARG A 496 -33.21 8.44 5.09
CA ARG A 496 -33.50 9.69 4.38
C ARG A 496 -32.26 10.28 3.72
N LEU A 497 -31.12 10.29 4.41
CA LEU A 497 -29.85 10.73 3.85
C LEU A 497 -29.45 9.89 2.63
N ASP A 498 -29.62 8.57 2.69
CA ASP A 498 -29.34 7.69 1.56
C ASP A 498 -30.25 7.99 0.36
N GLY A 499 -31.56 8.20 0.60
CA GLY A 499 -32.51 8.61 -0.44
C GLY A 499 -32.13 9.94 -1.09
N LEU A 500 -31.83 10.96 -0.28
CA LEU A 500 -31.35 12.26 -0.75
C LEU A 500 -30.07 12.16 -1.59
N MET A 501 -29.13 11.30 -1.19
CA MET A 501 -27.89 11.10 -1.92
C MET A 501 -28.08 10.41 -3.27
N THR A 502 -29.28 9.95 -3.63
CA THR A 502 -29.57 9.42 -4.97
C THR A 502 -29.76 10.48 -6.04
N ASP A 503 -29.91 11.75 -5.65
CA ASP A 503 -30.08 12.86 -6.58
C ASP A 503 -28.79 13.16 -7.37
N LYS A 504 -28.76 12.71 -8.62
CA LYS A 504 -27.66 12.97 -9.56
C LYS A 504 -27.50 14.44 -9.92
N ARG A 505 -28.55 15.25 -9.88
CA ARG A 505 -28.46 16.69 -10.17
C ARG A 505 -27.67 17.41 -9.08
N ARG A 506 -27.90 17.02 -7.82
CA ARG A 506 -27.22 17.61 -6.66
C ARG A 506 -25.82 17.07 -6.41
N TYR A 507 -25.60 15.76 -6.59
CA TYR A 507 -24.36 15.10 -6.17
C TYR A 507 -23.48 14.59 -7.33
N GLY A 508 -23.93 14.67 -8.58
CA GLY A 508 -23.16 14.30 -9.77
C GLY A 508 -22.57 12.88 -9.67
N SER A 509 -21.26 12.77 -9.87
CA SER A 509 -20.52 11.50 -9.76
C SER A 509 -20.47 10.90 -8.35
N LYS A 510 -20.84 11.68 -7.32
CA LYS A 510 -20.89 11.22 -5.91
C LYS A 510 -22.28 10.71 -5.50
N ALA A 511 -23.28 10.80 -6.38
CA ALA A 511 -24.61 10.31 -6.10
C ALA A 511 -24.62 8.78 -5.89
N LEU A 512 -25.40 8.31 -4.93
CA LEU A 512 -25.66 6.89 -4.74
C LEU A 512 -26.55 6.35 -5.85
N SER A 513 -26.32 5.11 -6.28
CA SER A 513 -27.23 4.45 -7.19
C SER A 513 -28.51 4.03 -6.47
N LEU A 514 -29.66 4.20 -7.12
CA LEU A 514 -30.97 3.80 -6.59
C LEU A 514 -31.00 2.33 -6.20
N ASN A 515 -30.48 1.47 -7.07
CA ASN A 515 -30.41 0.03 -6.81
C ASN A 515 -29.57 -0.30 -5.57
N ARG A 516 -28.50 0.46 -5.28
CA ARG A 516 -27.70 0.27 -4.06
C ARG A 516 -28.48 0.64 -2.81
N VAL A 517 -29.23 1.75 -2.83
CA VAL A 517 -30.07 2.17 -1.70
C VAL A 517 -31.22 1.18 -1.50
N ARG A 518 -31.92 0.79 -2.57
CA ARG A 518 -32.98 -0.23 -2.52
C ARG A 518 -32.47 -1.54 -1.91
N LYS A 519 -31.39 -2.12 -2.47
CA LYS A 519 -30.79 -3.37 -1.93
C LYS A 519 -30.36 -3.28 -0.47
N THR A 520 -30.04 -2.08 0.01
CA THR A 520 -29.68 -1.86 1.42
C THR A 520 -30.90 -2.01 2.32
N TRP A 521 -32.01 -1.35 1.97
CA TRP A 521 -33.16 -1.16 2.87
C TRP A 521 -34.36 -2.06 2.57
N GLU A 522 -34.45 -2.66 1.39
CA GLU A 522 -35.49 -3.64 1.06
C GLU A 522 -35.53 -4.78 2.10
N GLY A 523 -36.73 -5.21 2.46
CA GLY A 523 -36.99 -6.22 3.48
C GLY A 523 -36.93 -5.72 4.92
N VAL A 524 -36.52 -4.46 5.18
CA VAL A 524 -36.45 -3.90 6.54
C VAL A 524 -37.25 -2.62 6.75
N LEU A 525 -38.06 -2.24 5.75
CA LEU A 525 -38.97 -1.09 5.81
C LEU A 525 -40.38 -1.51 6.20
N GLN A 526 -41.12 -0.57 6.79
CA GLN A 526 -42.57 -0.71 6.99
C GLN A 526 -43.28 -0.75 5.64
N ASP A 527 -44.24 -1.67 5.49
CA ASP A 527 -45.03 -1.86 4.26
C ASP A 527 -44.18 -1.98 2.98
N ASP A 528 -43.00 -2.61 3.06
CA ASP A 528 -42.03 -2.70 1.97
C ASP A 528 -42.63 -3.23 0.65
N HIS A 529 -43.58 -4.17 0.74
CA HIS A 529 -44.34 -4.73 -0.39
C HIS A 529 -45.19 -3.70 -1.17
N ARG A 530 -45.44 -2.52 -0.61
CA ARG A 530 -46.23 -1.44 -1.23
C ARG A 530 -45.35 -0.33 -1.81
N LEU A 531 -44.04 -0.37 -1.62
CA LEU A 531 -43.14 0.68 -2.06
C LEU A 531 -42.78 0.53 -3.54
N PRO A 532 -42.90 1.58 -4.37
CA PRO A 532 -42.44 1.51 -5.76
C PRO A 532 -40.92 1.38 -5.82
N ASP A 533 -40.38 0.79 -6.89
CA ASP A 533 -38.93 0.63 -7.08
C ASP A 533 -38.13 1.95 -7.00
N THR A 534 -38.80 3.08 -7.23
CA THR A 534 -38.23 4.43 -7.19
C THR A 534 -38.38 5.13 -5.84
N TRP A 535 -38.92 4.45 -4.80
CA TRP A 535 -39.14 5.02 -3.47
C TRP A 535 -37.93 5.76 -2.87
N PRO A 536 -36.65 5.38 -3.12
CA PRO A 536 -35.52 6.12 -2.56
C PRO A 536 -35.46 7.59 -2.99
N ARG A 537 -36.13 7.98 -4.10
CA ARG A 537 -36.20 9.37 -4.55
C ARG A 537 -37.21 10.22 -3.78
N TYR A 538 -38.17 9.59 -3.11
CA TYR A 538 -39.34 10.24 -2.52
C TYR A 538 -39.36 10.13 -1.00
N THR A 539 -38.21 9.87 -0.37
CA THR A 539 -38.08 9.72 1.09
C THR A 539 -38.48 10.97 1.90
N GLU A 540 -38.61 12.13 1.26
CA GLU A 540 -39.13 13.36 1.89
C GLU A 540 -40.65 13.55 1.71
N GLY A 541 -41.28 12.89 0.73
CA GLY A 541 -42.66 13.13 0.32
C GLY A 541 -43.67 12.03 0.70
N LEU A 542 -43.21 10.88 1.19
CA LEU A 542 -44.08 9.76 1.57
C LEU A 542 -44.09 9.60 3.10
N VAL A 543 -45.21 9.99 3.72
CA VAL A 543 -45.50 9.71 5.12
C VAL A 543 -45.61 8.18 5.27
N GLY A 544 -44.73 7.56 6.07
CA GLY A 544 -44.79 6.12 6.37
C GLY A 544 -43.59 5.27 5.94
N ILE A 545 -42.64 5.81 5.15
CA ILE A 545 -41.39 5.08 4.86
C ILE A 545 -40.45 5.20 6.07
N GLY A 546 -40.53 4.22 6.97
CA GLY A 546 -39.67 4.10 8.14
C GLY A 546 -39.14 2.67 8.31
N VAL A 547 -38.14 2.53 9.17
CA VAL A 547 -37.59 1.20 9.52
C VAL A 547 -38.62 0.37 10.29
N ALA A 548 -38.67 -0.93 10.01
CA ALA A 548 -39.58 -1.89 10.65
C ALA A 548 -39.41 -1.91 12.19
N ARG A 549 -40.49 -2.26 12.90
CA ARG A 549 -40.53 -2.29 14.37
C ARG A 549 -40.79 -3.71 14.88
N PRO A 550 -40.20 -4.13 16.02
CA PRO A 550 -40.50 -5.42 16.63
C PRO A 550 -42.00 -5.55 17.00
N PRO A 551 -42.58 -6.77 16.98
CA PRO A 551 -43.95 -7.00 17.43
C PRO A 551 -44.12 -6.86 18.96
N GLY A 552 -45.04 -5.96 19.40
CA GLY A 552 -45.56 -5.84 20.79
C GLY A 552 -45.22 -4.51 21.50
N ARG A 553 -46.08 -3.82 22.27
CA ARG A 553 -47.52 -3.88 22.59
C ARG A 553 -48.06 -2.43 22.46
N ASN A 554 -49.22 -2.24 21.81
CA ASN A 554 -49.94 -0.99 21.56
C ASN A 554 -49.28 0.02 20.59
N ARG A 555 -49.58 -0.13 19.30
CA ARG A 555 -50.52 0.78 18.63
C ARG A 555 -51.44 -0.01 17.73
#